data_AF-A0A968MPF4-F1
#
_entry.id   AF-A0A968MPF4-F1
#
_cell.length_a   1.000
_cell.length_b   1.000
_cell.length_c   1.000
_cell.angle_alpha   90.00
_cell.angle_beta   90.00
_cell.angle_gamma   90.00
#
_symmetry.space_group_name_H-M   'P 1'
#
loop_
_entity.id
_entity.type
_entity.pdbx_description
1 polymer ?
#
loop_
_entity_poly.entity_id
_entity_poly.type
_entity_poly.pdbx_seq_one_letter_code
_entity_poly.pdbx_strand_id
1 'polypeptide(L)'
;MGQHEDWTSEFLGMSGKGTTTPESVVFAWIAEIEDLAVDRANGTIPTGPLGDPIGKVYVTPDGRDLRQLLEKFLRGAVAYSQGIDDYLDDDTEGKGILSPNTRDGSSPYTVLEHQWDEGFGYFGAARDYLDYTDDEVAGSGGREAYRQGFHDTNGDGVIDLNSEFNFGHATNAAKRDRASVVPTNFSAQAMNGFLRGRAIIAAAGESLTAPELADLREARDEAAAGWENAIAATVVHYANAVLRDMSAFGTPGYDFLAHAKHWSELKGFILSLQFSRFSKLDDSQLEQVNDLVGAGPVLPNADVAAIQAYRSGLDSLKDILQTAYGFDAANMGNEQGAEGW
;
A
#
# COMPACT_ATOMS: atom_id res chain seq x y z
N MET A 1 -12.56 -9.52 -17.28
CA MET A 1 -12.13 -8.15 -16.92
C MET A 1 -10.65 -8.08 -17.25
N GLY A 2 -10.12 -6.91 -17.62
CA GLY A 2 -8.74 -6.75 -18.12
C GLY A 2 -7.79 -6.58 -16.94
N GLN A 3 -7.69 -7.62 -16.10
CA GLN A 3 -6.65 -7.68 -15.06
C GLN A 3 -5.51 -8.52 -15.63
N HIS A 4 -4.27 -8.15 -15.30
CA HIS A 4 -3.09 -8.81 -15.87
C HIS A 4 -2.94 -10.28 -15.44
N GLU A 5 -3.42 -10.64 -14.24
CA GLU A 5 -3.38 -11.99 -13.67
C GLU A 5 -4.78 -12.64 -13.59
N ASP A 6 -4.81 -13.98 -13.65
CA ASP A 6 -5.94 -14.79 -13.22
C ASP A 6 -5.91 -14.98 -11.69
N TRP A 7 -6.56 -14.06 -10.98
CA TRP A 7 -6.68 -14.10 -9.52
C TRP A 7 -7.40 -15.33 -8.95
N THR A 8 -7.89 -16.25 -9.79
CA THR A 8 -8.40 -17.55 -9.35
C THR A 8 -7.30 -18.60 -9.16
N SER A 9 -6.10 -18.38 -9.73
CA SER A 9 -4.97 -19.32 -9.66
C SER A 9 -3.60 -18.70 -9.40
N GLU A 10 -3.41 -17.41 -9.66
CA GLU A 10 -2.09 -16.75 -9.69
C GLU A 10 -1.82 -15.87 -8.46
N PHE A 11 -2.66 -15.96 -7.42
CA PHE A 11 -2.45 -15.21 -6.18
C PHE A 11 -1.28 -15.75 -5.34
N LEU A 12 -0.35 -14.86 -4.98
CA LEU A 12 0.90 -15.20 -4.31
C LEU A 12 0.90 -14.81 -2.82
N GLY A 13 1.70 -15.54 -2.05
CA GLY A 13 2.16 -15.08 -0.73
C GLY A 13 1.28 -15.41 0.47
N MET A 14 0.16 -16.13 0.31
CA MET A 14 -0.64 -16.69 1.42
C MET A 14 -0.97 -18.17 1.14
N SER A 15 -0.01 -19.07 1.32
CA SER A 15 -0.26 -20.50 1.15
C SER A 15 -0.89 -21.12 2.43
N GLY A 16 -2.19 -21.39 2.36
CA GLY A 16 -2.99 -21.98 3.43
C GLY A 16 -4.17 -22.78 2.88
N LYS A 17 -4.85 -23.57 3.71
CA LYS A 17 -6.02 -24.34 3.26
C LYS A 17 -7.17 -23.40 2.85
N GLY A 18 -7.35 -23.23 1.54
CA GLY A 18 -8.47 -22.48 0.96
C GLY A 18 -8.20 -21.00 0.70
N THR A 19 -6.99 -20.49 0.98
CA THR A 19 -6.59 -19.11 0.66
C THR A 19 -5.84 -19.06 -0.66
N THR A 20 -6.52 -19.32 -1.78
CA THR A 20 -5.90 -19.38 -3.11
C THR A 20 -6.23 -18.18 -3.99
N THR A 21 -7.06 -17.26 -3.50
CA THR A 21 -7.50 -16.06 -4.21
C THR A 21 -7.53 -14.85 -3.26
N PRO A 22 -7.46 -13.60 -3.78
CA PRO A 22 -7.58 -12.41 -2.94
C PRO A 22 -8.86 -12.39 -2.08
N GLU A 23 -9.99 -12.80 -2.67
CA GLU A 23 -11.28 -12.88 -1.98
C GLU A 23 -11.26 -13.91 -0.84
N SER A 24 -10.71 -15.09 -1.10
CA SER A 24 -10.65 -16.16 -0.10
C SER A 24 -9.81 -15.79 1.13
N VAL A 25 -8.77 -14.98 0.95
CA VAL A 25 -7.96 -14.43 2.05
C VAL A 25 -8.79 -13.49 2.92
N VAL A 26 -9.56 -12.58 2.30
CA VAL A 26 -10.43 -11.65 3.03
C VAL A 26 -11.47 -12.40 3.86
N PHE A 27 -12.13 -13.39 3.26
CA PHE A 27 -13.11 -14.20 3.99
C PHE A 27 -12.47 -15.03 5.10
N ALA A 28 -11.27 -15.58 4.90
CA ALA A 28 -10.55 -16.30 5.95
C ALA A 28 -10.26 -15.42 7.17
N TRP A 29 -9.78 -14.18 6.97
CA TRP A 29 -9.53 -13.26 8.08
C TRP A 29 -10.81 -12.79 8.78
N ILE A 30 -11.90 -12.58 8.04
CA ILE A 30 -13.20 -12.23 8.63
C ILE A 30 -13.73 -13.38 9.50
N ALA A 31 -13.66 -14.62 8.99
CA ALA A 31 -14.05 -15.81 9.74
C ALA A 31 -13.22 -15.99 11.01
N GLU A 32 -11.90 -15.73 10.95
CA GLU A 32 -11.04 -15.82 12.12
C GLU A 32 -11.36 -14.72 13.17
N ILE A 33 -11.75 -13.50 12.74
CA ILE A 33 -12.26 -12.47 13.67
C ILE A 33 -13.56 -12.93 14.33
N GLU A 34 -14.46 -13.57 13.57
CA GLU A 34 -15.71 -14.13 14.10
C GLU A 34 -15.43 -15.19 15.16
N ASP A 35 -14.54 -16.14 14.87
CA ASP A 35 -14.13 -17.20 15.80
C ASP A 35 -13.57 -16.60 17.11
N LEU A 36 -12.68 -15.61 17.02
CA LEU A 36 -12.14 -14.90 18.18
C LEU A 36 -13.21 -14.15 18.99
N ALA A 37 -14.24 -13.62 18.31
CA ALA A 37 -15.36 -12.96 18.97
C ALA A 37 -16.27 -13.95 19.70
N VAL A 38 -16.54 -15.11 19.09
CA VAL A 38 -17.31 -16.20 19.68
C VAL A 38 -16.61 -16.76 20.91
N ASP A 39 -15.31 -17.04 20.82
CA ASP A 39 -14.51 -17.52 21.94
C ASP A 39 -14.60 -16.56 23.13
N ARG A 40 -14.42 -15.25 22.87
CA ARG A 40 -14.52 -14.23 23.91
C ARG A 40 -15.92 -14.17 24.53
N ALA A 41 -16.97 -14.29 23.73
CA ALA A 41 -18.35 -14.33 24.22
C ALA A 41 -18.61 -15.55 25.12
N ASN A 42 -17.92 -16.67 24.85
CA ASN A 42 -17.96 -17.89 25.66
C ASN A 42 -17.03 -17.87 26.88
N GLY A 43 -16.31 -16.77 27.13
CA GLY A 43 -15.38 -16.62 28.26
C GLY A 43 -13.97 -17.15 28.01
N THR A 44 -13.67 -17.57 26.78
CA THR A 44 -12.33 -17.98 26.36
C THR A 44 -11.59 -16.75 25.82
N ILE A 45 -10.60 -16.26 26.56
CA ILE A 45 -9.74 -15.15 26.11
C ILE A 45 -8.38 -15.72 25.74
N PRO A 46 -7.96 -15.62 24.47
CA PRO A 46 -6.64 -16.08 24.06
C PRO A 46 -5.52 -15.29 24.74
N THR A 47 -4.36 -15.92 24.91
CA THR A 47 -3.18 -15.32 25.54
C THR A 47 -2.07 -15.10 24.52
N GLY A 48 -1.31 -14.01 24.68
CA GLY A 48 -0.11 -13.75 23.90
C GLY A 48 1.08 -14.63 24.31
N PRO A 49 2.26 -14.42 23.70
CA PRO A 49 3.45 -15.26 23.90
C PRO A 49 4.02 -15.21 25.33
N LEU A 50 3.67 -14.18 26.11
CA LEU A 50 4.07 -14.03 27.51
C LEU A 50 3.00 -14.48 28.51
N GLY A 51 1.88 -15.05 28.03
CA GLY A 51 0.77 -15.52 28.86
C GLY A 51 -0.27 -14.45 29.22
N ASP A 52 -0.05 -13.19 28.82
CA ASP A 52 -1.00 -12.11 29.07
C ASP A 52 -2.25 -12.25 28.19
N PRO A 53 -3.47 -11.99 28.73
CA PRO A 53 -4.69 -11.99 27.93
C PRO A 53 -4.64 -10.95 26.80
N ILE A 54 -4.99 -11.36 25.59
CA ILE A 54 -5.06 -10.46 24.44
C ILE A 54 -6.31 -9.60 24.57
N GLY A 55 -6.13 -8.28 24.65
CA GLY A 55 -7.23 -7.33 24.85
C GLY A 55 -8.06 -7.02 23.59
N LYS A 56 -7.59 -7.39 22.40
CA LYS A 56 -8.20 -7.06 21.12
C LYS A 56 -8.81 -8.30 20.46
N VAL A 57 -10.07 -8.21 20.03
CA VAL A 57 -10.81 -9.32 19.41
C VAL A 57 -10.28 -9.71 18.02
N TYR A 58 -9.52 -8.83 17.38
CA TYR A 58 -8.97 -9.02 16.03
C TYR A 58 -7.47 -9.36 16.05
N VAL A 59 -6.88 -9.62 17.23
CA VAL A 59 -5.47 -10.02 17.34
C VAL A 59 -5.39 -11.49 17.74
N THR A 60 -4.68 -12.26 16.93
CA THR A 60 -4.52 -13.70 17.11
C THR A 60 -3.36 -14.02 18.08
N PRO A 61 -3.35 -15.20 18.73
CA PRO A 61 -2.26 -15.64 19.61
C PRO A 61 -0.89 -15.73 18.92
N ASP A 62 -0.88 -16.04 17.64
CA ASP A 62 0.32 -16.12 16.80
C ASP A 62 0.79 -14.74 16.30
N GLY A 63 0.16 -13.65 16.73
CA GLY A 63 0.66 -12.29 16.51
C GLY A 63 0.19 -11.64 15.20
N ARG A 64 -1.00 -11.98 14.70
CA ARG A 64 -1.61 -11.30 13.55
C ARG A 64 -2.68 -10.32 14.02
N ASP A 65 -2.59 -9.07 13.64
CA ASP A 65 -3.67 -8.07 13.72
C ASP A 65 -4.50 -8.18 12.43
N LEU A 66 -5.57 -8.98 12.48
CA LEU A 66 -6.44 -9.28 11.34
C LEU A 66 -7.12 -8.02 10.76
N ARG A 67 -7.33 -7.00 11.60
CA ARG A 67 -7.85 -5.71 11.14
C ARG A 67 -6.83 -4.98 10.27
N GLN A 68 -5.55 -4.98 10.66
CA GLN A 68 -4.51 -4.39 9.81
C GLN A 68 -4.31 -5.17 8.52
N LEU A 69 -4.29 -6.50 8.58
CA LEU A 69 -4.22 -7.35 7.38
C LEU A 69 -5.34 -7.02 6.40
N LEU A 70 -6.60 -7.03 6.87
CA LEU A 70 -7.77 -6.68 6.05
C LEU A 70 -7.65 -5.28 5.46
N GLU A 71 -7.36 -4.27 6.29
CA GLU A 71 -7.33 -2.87 5.83
C GLU A 71 -6.21 -2.65 4.80
N LYS A 72 -5.00 -3.13 5.05
CA LYS A 72 -3.86 -2.89 4.15
C LYS A 72 -3.98 -3.71 2.88
N PHE A 73 -4.44 -4.95 2.98
CA PHE A 73 -4.67 -5.79 1.81
C PHE A 73 -5.74 -5.21 0.90
N LEU A 74 -6.88 -4.76 1.41
CA LEU A 74 -7.94 -4.15 0.59
C LEU A 74 -7.49 -2.85 -0.10
N ARG A 75 -6.56 -2.09 0.51
CA ARG A 75 -5.94 -0.94 -0.18
C ARG A 75 -5.13 -1.37 -1.40
N GLY A 76 -4.50 -2.54 -1.39
CA GLY A 76 -3.84 -3.14 -2.55
C GLY A 76 -4.84 -3.77 -3.52
N ALA A 77 -5.53 -4.80 -3.07
CA ALA A 77 -6.41 -5.65 -3.86
C ALA A 77 -7.60 -4.93 -4.50
N VAL A 78 -8.02 -3.79 -3.93
CA VAL A 78 -9.08 -2.95 -4.51
C VAL A 78 -8.49 -1.67 -5.06
N ALA A 79 -8.00 -0.77 -4.20
CA ALA A 79 -7.68 0.57 -4.67
C ALA A 79 -6.48 0.59 -5.63
N TYR A 80 -5.37 -0.07 -5.26
CA TYR A 80 -4.20 -0.13 -6.12
C TYR A 80 -4.48 -0.91 -7.42
N SER A 81 -5.12 -2.08 -7.31
CA SER A 81 -5.51 -2.89 -8.47
C SER A 81 -6.41 -2.12 -9.44
N GLN A 82 -7.47 -1.45 -8.94
CA GLN A 82 -8.37 -0.70 -9.82
C GLN A 82 -7.68 0.50 -10.45
N GLY A 83 -6.88 1.24 -9.68
CA GLY A 83 -6.13 2.38 -10.23
C GLY A 83 -5.16 1.96 -11.33
N ILE A 84 -4.28 1.01 -11.04
CA ILE A 84 -3.15 0.68 -11.90
C ILE A 84 -3.48 -0.35 -12.98
N ASP A 85 -4.22 -1.40 -12.62
CA ASP A 85 -4.44 -2.60 -13.44
C ASP A 85 -5.82 -2.64 -14.11
N ASP A 86 -6.57 -1.53 -14.10
CA ASP A 86 -7.84 -1.41 -14.81
C ASP A 86 -7.93 -0.02 -15.48
N TYR A 87 -7.99 1.05 -14.68
CA TYR A 87 -8.21 2.41 -15.20
C TYR A 87 -7.01 3.01 -15.94
N LEU A 88 -5.81 2.77 -15.42
CA LEU A 88 -4.57 3.24 -16.05
C LEU A 88 -4.02 2.25 -17.08
N ASP A 89 -4.61 1.06 -17.22
CA ASP A 89 -4.00 0.03 -18.04
C ASP A 89 -4.24 0.22 -19.55
N ASP A 90 -3.45 -0.47 -20.36
CA ASP A 90 -3.55 -0.52 -21.82
C ASP A 90 -3.46 -1.93 -22.41
N ASP A 91 -3.84 -2.97 -21.66
CA ASP A 91 -3.89 -4.36 -22.14
C ASP A 91 -5.05 -4.65 -23.12
N THR A 92 -6.17 -3.95 -22.94
CA THR A 92 -7.44 -4.23 -23.59
C THR A 92 -7.85 -3.06 -24.47
N GLU A 93 -8.08 -3.34 -25.76
CA GLU A 93 -8.55 -2.34 -26.71
C GLU A 93 -9.84 -1.65 -26.25
N GLY A 94 -9.85 -0.32 -26.27
CA GLY A 94 -11.00 0.50 -25.89
C GLY A 94 -11.24 0.62 -24.39
N LYS A 95 -10.29 0.22 -23.53
CA LYS A 95 -10.34 0.36 -22.07
C LYS A 95 -9.15 1.13 -21.52
N GLY A 96 -9.25 1.53 -20.26
CA GLY A 96 -8.21 2.28 -19.55
C GLY A 96 -7.74 3.47 -20.37
N ILE A 97 -6.43 3.58 -20.57
CA ILE A 97 -5.85 4.68 -21.37
C ILE A 97 -6.03 4.52 -22.90
N LEU A 98 -6.56 3.38 -23.37
CA LEU A 98 -6.95 3.14 -24.77
C LEU A 98 -8.42 3.47 -25.04
N SER A 99 -9.13 4.00 -24.05
CA SER A 99 -10.52 4.44 -24.20
C SER A 99 -10.64 5.60 -25.20
N PRO A 100 -11.79 5.75 -25.88
CA PRO A 100 -11.97 6.84 -26.83
C PRO A 100 -11.97 8.21 -26.14
N ASN A 101 -11.34 9.21 -26.76
CA ASN A 101 -11.36 10.59 -26.25
C ASN A 101 -12.58 11.37 -26.77
N THR A 102 -13.72 10.70 -26.89
CA THR A 102 -15.01 11.29 -27.26
C THR A 102 -15.87 11.47 -26.02
N ARG A 103 -16.77 12.46 -26.05
CA ARG A 103 -17.71 12.75 -24.95
C ARG A 103 -18.42 11.50 -24.43
N ASP A 104 -18.42 11.34 -23.11
CA ASP A 104 -19.12 10.25 -22.42
C ASP A 104 -20.61 10.59 -22.25
N GLY A 105 -21.41 10.23 -23.24
CA GLY A 105 -22.86 10.50 -23.23
C GLY A 105 -23.18 11.99 -23.06
N SER A 106 -23.90 12.33 -21.99
CA SER A 106 -24.23 13.73 -21.67
C SER A 106 -23.21 14.43 -20.77
N SER A 107 -22.22 13.70 -20.25
CA SER A 107 -21.23 14.22 -19.30
C SER A 107 -20.39 15.35 -19.91
N PRO A 108 -19.80 16.22 -19.07
CA PRO A 108 -18.95 17.31 -19.52
C PRO A 108 -17.51 16.87 -19.87
N TYR A 109 -17.23 15.56 -19.82
CA TYR A 109 -15.93 14.96 -20.06
C TYR A 109 -16.00 13.83 -21.09
N THR A 110 -14.85 13.38 -21.60
CA THR A 110 -14.71 12.24 -22.50
C THR A 110 -14.62 10.92 -21.74
N VAL A 111 -14.79 9.79 -22.43
CA VAL A 111 -14.63 8.46 -21.82
C VAL A 111 -13.21 8.28 -21.31
N LEU A 112 -12.19 8.72 -22.06
CA LEU A 112 -10.79 8.66 -21.63
C LEU A 112 -10.49 9.56 -20.42
N GLU A 113 -11.05 10.78 -20.40
CA GLU A 113 -10.93 11.66 -19.24
C GLU A 113 -11.51 11.00 -17.98
N HIS A 114 -12.69 10.39 -18.10
CA HIS A 114 -13.34 9.68 -17.00
C HIS A 114 -12.47 8.52 -16.48
N GLN A 115 -11.90 7.70 -17.38
CA GLN A 115 -11.04 6.58 -17.01
C GLN A 115 -9.78 7.06 -16.28
N TRP A 116 -9.14 8.12 -16.77
CA TRP A 116 -7.97 8.71 -16.13
C TRP A 116 -8.29 9.29 -14.75
N ASP A 117 -9.42 10.01 -14.64
CA ASP A 117 -9.86 10.66 -13.40
C ASP A 117 -10.27 9.61 -12.34
N GLU A 118 -10.83 8.46 -12.73
CA GLU A 118 -11.08 7.31 -11.85
C GLU A 118 -9.77 6.69 -11.35
N GLY A 119 -8.79 6.48 -12.23
CA GLY A 119 -7.46 5.99 -11.86
C GLY A 119 -6.77 6.90 -10.83
N PHE A 120 -6.86 8.22 -11.04
CA PHE A 120 -6.42 9.23 -10.07
C PHE A 120 -7.20 9.15 -8.75
N GLY A 121 -8.52 8.98 -8.80
CA GLY A 121 -9.38 8.86 -7.62
C GLY A 121 -8.94 7.73 -6.68
N TYR A 122 -8.48 6.60 -7.22
CA TYR A 122 -7.96 5.49 -6.42
C TYR A 122 -6.61 5.76 -5.74
N PHE A 123 -5.78 6.67 -6.28
CA PHE A 123 -4.59 7.15 -5.56
C PHE A 123 -4.99 7.90 -4.28
N GLY A 124 -6.14 8.58 -4.35
CA GLY A 124 -6.79 9.19 -3.18
C GLY A 124 -6.19 10.54 -2.80
N ALA A 125 -5.59 11.26 -3.73
CA ALA A 125 -5.08 12.61 -3.50
C ALA A 125 -6.18 13.67 -3.69
N ALA A 126 -6.09 14.76 -2.92
CA ALA A 126 -6.85 15.98 -3.17
C ALA A 126 -6.47 16.57 -4.55
N ARG A 127 -7.36 17.35 -5.16
CA ARG A 127 -7.07 17.95 -6.49
C ARG A 127 -5.91 18.93 -6.44
N ASP A 128 -5.74 19.60 -5.31
CA ASP A 128 -4.69 20.55 -5.01
C ASP A 128 -3.55 19.91 -4.19
N TYR A 129 -3.32 18.61 -4.33
CA TYR A 129 -2.33 17.85 -3.54
C TYR A 129 -0.93 18.48 -3.49
N LEU A 130 -0.47 19.09 -4.59
CA LEU A 130 0.83 19.76 -4.66
C LEU A 130 0.90 21.08 -3.89
N ASP A 131 -0.23 21.62 -3.42
CA ASP A 131 -0.27 22.79 -2.54
C ASP A 131 -0.01 22.42 -1.08
N TYR A 132 -0.01 21.14 -0.73
CA TYR A 132 0.30 20.63 0.61
C TYR A 132 1.79 20.34 0.74
N THR A 133 2.33 20.53 1.93
CA THR A 133 3.61 19.88 2.29
C THR A 133 3.39 18.42 2.69
N ASP A 134 4.42 17.58 2.62
CA ASP A 134 4.33 16.20 3.09
C ASP A 134 3.93 16.10 4.58
N ASP A 135 4.34 17.08 5.41
CA ASP A 135 3.91 17.18 6.81
C ASP A 135 2.39 17.43 6.93
N GLU A 136 1.82 18.26 6.05
CA GLU A 136 0.38 18.56 6.04
C GLU A 136 -0.43 17.35 5.60
N VAL A 137 -0.03 16.70 4.51
CA VAL A 137 -0.66 15.47 4.02
C VAL A 137 -0.56 14.36 5.06
N ALA A 138 0.60 14.19 5.71
CA ALA A 138 0.81 13.17 6.73
C ALA A 138 0.11 13.47 8.07
N GLY A 139 -0.57 14.62 8.20
CA GLY A 139 -1.20 15.06 9.45
C GLY A 139 -0.19 15.30 10.58
N SER A 140 1.06 15.62 10.22
CA SER A 140 2.22 15.69 11.11
C SER A 140 2.73 17.12 11.35
N GLY A 141 2.10 18.13 10.74
CA GLY A 141 2.45 19.54 10.93
C GLY A 141 1.91 20.44 9.83
N GLY A 142 2.46 21.65 9.74
CA GLY A 142 2.12 22.65 8.71
C GLY A 142 1.04 23.65 9.09
N ARG A 143 0.40 24.25 8.08
CA ARG A 143 -0.62 25.29 8.27
C ARG A 143 -1.85 24.72 8.98
N GLU A 144 -2.43 25.49 9.90
CA GLU A 144 -3.58 25.05 10.71
C GLU A 144 -4.75 24.52 9.87
N ALA A 145 -5.01 25.15 8.71
CA ALA A 145 -6.10 24.79 7.82
C ALA A 145 -5.83 23.56 6.93
N TYR A 146 -4.59 23.02 6.94
CA TYR A 146 -4.13 21.92 6.08
C TYR A 146 -3.61 20.71 6.88
N ARG A 147 -3.17 20.92 8.14
CA ARG A 147 -2.42 19.96 8.96
C ARG A 147 -3.15 18.66 9.34
N GLN A 148 -4.35 18.44 8.81
CA GLN A 148 -5.14 17.22 9.01
C GLN A 148 -5.26 16.41 7.71
N GLY A 149 -4.47 16.73 6.69
CA GLY A 149 -4.50 16.05 5.39
C GLY A 149 -5.66 16.48 4.49
N PHE A 150 -6.32 17.59 4.82
CA PHE A 150 -7.42 18.17 4.05
C PHE A 150 -7.46 19.69 4.21
N HIS A 151 -8.09 20.37 3.26
CA HIS A 151 -8.30 21.82 3.28
C HIS A 151 -9.58 22.18 2.52
N ASP A 152 -10.43 23.04 3.11
CA ASP A 152 -11.58 23.65 2.43
C ASP A 152 -11.08 24.71 1.45
N THR A 153 -10.66 24.25 0.27
CA THR A 153 -10.02 25.07 -0.77
C THR A 153 -11.02 26.02 -1.42
N ASN A 154 -12.29 25.64 -1.48
CA ASN A 154 -13.34 26.47 -2.08
C ASN A 154 -14.00 27.48 -1.10
N GLY A 155 -13.82 27.28 0.20
CA GLY A 155 -14.25 28.18 1.27
C GLY A 155 -15.75 28.12 1.60
N ASP A 156 -16.44 27.03 1.27
CA ASP A 156 -17.88 26.86 1.54
C ASP A 156 -18.21 26.36 2.95
N GLY A 157 -17.18 26.06 3.75
CA GLY A 157 -17.28 25.62 5.13
C GLY A 157 -17.46 24.12 5.31
N VAL A 158 -17.40 23.31 4.25
CA VAL A 158 -17.39 21.84 4.32
C VAL A 158 -16.18 21.27 3.57
N ILE A 159 -15.76 20.06 3.92
CA ILE A 159 -14.69 19.36 3.18
C ILE A 159 -15.33 18.45 2.14
N ASP A 160 -15.05 18.68 0.87
CA ASP A 160 -15.41 17.76 -0.20
C ASP A 160 -14.42 16.59 -0.24
N LEU A 161 -14.90 15.41 0.18
CA LEU A 161 -14.11 14.18 0.18
C LEU A 161 -13.61 13.78 -1.23
N ASN A 162 -14.19 14.31 -2.31
CA ASN A 162 -13.76 13.97 -3.68
C ASN A 162 -12.71 14.95 -4.24
N SER A 163 -12.39 16.04 -3.55
CA SER A 163 -11.43 17.03 -4.07
C SER A 163 -10.51 17.66 -3.06
N GLU A 164 -10.83 17.60 -1.76
CA GLU A 164 -10.17 18.40 -0.71
C GLU A 164 -9.57 17.54 0.39
N PHE A 165 -9.66 16.21 0.28
CA PHE A 165 -9.17 15.26 1.29
C PHE A 165 -8.15 14.29 0.70
N ASN A 166 -7.07 14.03 1.45
CA ASN A 166 -6.05 13.06 1.09
C ASN A 166 -6.24 11.75 1.85
N PHE A 167 -6.44 10.65 1.11
CA PHE A 167 -6.66 9.31 1.61
C PHE A 167 -5.42 8.43 1.48
N GLY A 168 -5.36 7.40 2.33
CA GLY A 168 -4.70 6.14 2.06
C GLY A 168 -3.31 6.23 1.42
N HIS A 169 -3.24 5.94 0.11
CA HIS A 169 -1.99 5.86 -0.65
C HIS A 169 -1.32 7.21 -0.83
N ALA A 170 -2.05 8.26 -1.18
CA ALA A 170 -1.53 9.63 -1.18
C ALA A 170 -0.97 10.02 0.20
N THR A 171 -1.66 9.67 1.29
CA THR A 171 -1.11 9.89 2.64
C THR A 171 0.15 9.08 2.91
N ASN A 172 0.23 7.84 2.42
CA ASN A 172 1.40 6.99 2.60
C ASN A 172 2.62 7.50 1.83
N ALA A 173 2.44 7.97 0.59
CA ALA A 173 3.51 8.59 -0.20
C ALA A 173 4.17 9.74 0.55
N ALA A 174 3.37 10.72 1.00
CA ALA A 174 3.87 11.84 1.80
C ALA A 174 4.54 11.39 3.11
N LYS A 175 4.00 10.37 3.80
CA LYS A 175 4.64 9.82 5.01
C LYS A 175 6.02 9.23 4.72
N ARG A 176 6.22 8.62 3.55
CA ARG A 176 7.51 8.04 3.16
C ARG A 176 8.51 9.11 2.73
N ASP A 177 8.06 10.12 2.00
CA ASP A 177 8.89 11.27 1.64
C ASP A 177 9.36 12.01 2.89
N ARG A 178 8.43 12.30 3.82
CA ARG A 178 8.75 12.90 5.13
C ARG A 178 9.72 12.08 5.97
N ALA A 179 9.59 10.76 5.97
CA ALA A 179 10.39 9.87 6.81
C ALA A 179 11.74 9.49 6.17
N SER A 180 12.01 9.93 4.94
CA SER A 180 13.24 9.60 4.24
C SER A 180 14.47 10.26 4.88
N VAL A 181 15.57 9.52 4.94
CA VAL A 181 16.89 10.03 5.35
C VAL A 181 17.55 10.76 4.18
N VAL A 182 17.53 10.13 3.01
CA VAL A 182 17.86 10.77 1.73
C VAL A 182 16.54 11.13 1.05
N PRO A 183 16.29 12.43 0.75
CA PRO A 183 15.00 12.90 0.29
C PRO A 183 14.44 12.12 -0.91
N THR A 184 13.23 11.62 -0.74
CA THR A 184 12.37 11.12 -1.83
C THR A 184 11.23 12.10 -2.07
N ASN A 185 10.52 11.94 -3.20
CA ASN A 185 9.35 12.77 -3.52
C ASN A 185 8.34 11.97 -4.35
N PHE A 186 7.92 10.82 -3.81
CA PHE A 186 6.95 9.93 -4.43
C PHE A 186 5.56 10.55 -4.52
N SER A 187 5.18 11.38 -3.54
CA SER A 187 3.94 12.16 -3.53
C SER A 187 3.84 13.06 -4.77
N ALA A 188 4.83 13.92 -5.00
CA ALA A 188 4.83 14.79 -6.16
C ALA A 188 5.07 14.03 -7.47
N GLN A 189 5.91 12.99 -7.47
CA GLN A 189 6.11 12.15 -8.66
C GLN A 189 4.78 11.58 -9.17
N ALA A 190 4.00 10.94 -8.28
CA ALA A 190 2.73 10.35 -8.65
C ALA A 190 1.77 11.41 -9.22
N MET A 191 1.63 12.52 -8.49
CA MET A 191 0.71 13.60 -8.87
C MET A 191 1.10 14.32 -10.15
N ASN A 192 2.40 14.53 -10.39
CA ASN A 192 2.88 15.13 -11.64
C ASN A 192 2.56 14.24 -12.84
N GLY A 193 2.71 12.92 -12.71
CA GLY A 193 2.28 11.97 -13.73
C GLY A 193 0.78 12.08 -14.04
N PHE A 194 -0.07 12.12 -12.99
CA PHE A 194 -1.52 12.31 -13.15
C PHE A 194 -1.89 13.63 -13.83
N LEU A 195 -1.29 14.75 -13.41
CA LEU A 195 -1.54 16.06 -14.00
C LEU A 195 -1.06 16.13 -15.45
N ARG A 196 0.11 15.56 -15.75
CA ARG A 196 0.67 15.51 -17.11
C ARG A 196 -0.23 14.70 -18.04
N GLY A 197 -0.66 13.51 -17.62
CA GLY A 197 -1.53 12.68 -18.46
C GLY A 197 -2.90 13.33 -18.68
N ARG A 198 -3.48 13.96 -17.64
CA ARG A 198 -4.74 14.69 -17.79
C ARG A 198 -4.63 15.85 -18.77
N ALA A 199 -3.51 16.57 -18.77
CA ALA A 199 -3.23 17.65 -19.71
C ALA A 199 -3.08 17.15 -21.15
N ILE A 200 -2.42 16.00 -21.35
CA ILE A 200 -2.30 15.35 -22.68
C ILE A 200 -3.69 15.00 -23.22
N ILE A 201 -4.52 14.33 -22.41
CA ILE A 201 -5.87 13.93 -22.80
C ILE A 201 -6.74 15.15 -23.16
N ALA A 202 -6.68 16.20 -22.35
CA ALA A 202 -7.46 17.42 -22.57
C ALA A 202 -7.02 18.21 -23.82
N ALA A 203 -5.75 18.12 -24.21
CA ALA A 203 -5.20 18.78 -25.39
C ALA A 203 -5.45 17.99 -26.69
N ALA A 204 -5.68 16.69 -26.59
CA ALA A 204 -5.91 15.80 -27.73
C ALA A 204 -7.27 16.06 -28.40
N GLY A 205 -7.40 15.60 -29.64
CA GLY A 205 -8.69 15.55 -30.34
C GLY A 205 -9.58 14.40 -29.85
N GLU A 206 -10.59 14.02 -30.64
CA GLU A 206 -11.49 12.89 -30.34
C GLU A 206 -10.78 11.53 -30.23
N SER A 207 -9.51 11.47 -30.62
CA SER A 207 -8.60 10.33 -30.46
C SER A 207 -7.17 10.82 -30.25
N LEU A 208 -6.37 10.07 -29.50
CA LEU A 208 -4.93 10.33 -29.38
C LEU A 208 -4.21 9.84 -30.64
N THR A 209 -3.29 10.67 -31.14
CA THR A 209 -2.28 10.26 -32.11
C THR A 209 -1.27 9.30 -31.47
N ALA A 210 -0.50 8.56 -32.28
CA ALA A 210 0.51 7.65 -31.75
C ALA A 210 1.56 8.33 -30.84
N PRO A 211 2.05 9.55 -31.15
CA PRO A 211 2.92 10.29 -30.23
C PRO A 211 2.21 10.69 -28.92
N GLU A 212 0.97 11.20 -28.97
CA GLU A 212 0.22 11.57 -27.75
C GLU A 212 -0.04 10.37 -26.85
N LEU A 213 -0.34 9.19 -27.43
CA LEU A 213 -0.49 7.96 -26.66
C LEU A 213 0.84 7.49 -26.04
N ALA A 214 1.96 7.67 -26.73
CA ALA A 214 3.27 7.40 -26.15
C ALA A 214 3.57 8.34 -24.97
N ASP A 215 3.28 9.64 -25.11
CA ASP A 215 3.43 10.62 -24.04
C ASP A 215 2.49 10.32 -22.85
N LEU A 216 1.27 9.84 -23.12
CA LEU A 216 0.31 9.44 -22.08
C LEU A 216 0.81 8.21 -21.31
N ARG A 217 1.40 7.23 -22.00
CA ARG A 217 2.04 6.06 -21.36
C ARG A 217 3.19 6.48 -20.45
N GLU A 218 4.03 7.42 -20.88
CA GLU A 218 5.10 7.93 -20.02
C GLU A 218 4.55 8.63 -18.76
N ALA A 219 3.47 9.43 -18.90
CA ALA A 219 2.83 10.09 -17.76
C ALA A 219 2.20 9.07 -16.80
N ARG A 220 1.58 8.01 -17.34
CA ARG A 220 1.08 6.88 -16.55
C ARG A 220 2.20 6.17 -15.81
N ASP A 221 3.29 5.83 -16.49
CA ASP A 221 4.41 5.11 -15.90
C ASP A 221 5.07 5.93 -14.78
N GLU A 222 5.12 7.27 -14.93
CA GLU A 222 5.54 8.19 -13.87
C GLU A 222 4.60 8.14 -12.66
N ALA A 223 3.27 8.18 -12.89
CA ALA A 223 2.26 8.10 -11.85
C ALA A 223 2.31 6.77 -11.08
N ALA A 224 2.33 5.66 -11.83
CA ALA A 224 2.39 4.30 -11.30
C ALA A 224 3.69 4.06 -10.52
N ALA A 225 4.84 4.53 -11.04
CA ALA A 225 6.12 4.40 -10.35
C ALA A 225 6.14 5.17 -9.02
N GLY A 226 5.60 6.39 -8.97
CA GLY A 226 5.49 7.14 -7.71
C GLY A 226 4.64 6.42 -6.68
N TRP A 227 3.49 5.89 -7.11
CA TRP A 227 2.58 5.13 -6.24
C TRP A 227 3.23 3.84 -5.73
N GLU A 228 3.83 3.03 -6.62
CA GLU A 228 4.44 1.76 -6.21
C GLU A 228 5.67 1.97 -5.31
N ASN A 229 6.51 2.97 -5.61
CA ASN A 229 7.64 3.33 -4.77
C ASN A 229 7.17 3.67 -3.34
N ALA A 230 6.04 4.36 -3.19
CA ALA A 230 5.47 4.65 -1.87
C ALA A 230 5.01 3.38 -1.13
N ILE A 231 4.42 2.40 -1.84
CA ILE A 231 4.04 1.11 -1.26
C ILE A 231 5.30 0.34 -0.82
N ALA A 232 6.29 0.21 -1.70
CA ALA A 232 7.54 -0.50 -1.43
C ALA A 232 8.35 0.15 -0.28
N ALA A 233 8.44 1.48 -0.23
CA ALA A 233 9.07 2.19 0.90
C ALA A 233 8.28 1.99 2.21
N THR A 234 6.96 1.80 2.14
CA THR A 234 6.12 1.44 3.29
C THR A 234 6.37 0.02 3.76
N VAL A 235 6.65 -0.92 2.86
CA VAL A 235 7.13 -2.27 3.23
C VAL A 235 8.43 -2.18 4.01
N VAL A 236 9.43 -1.42 3.53
CA VAL A 236 10.70 -1.21 4.24
C VAL A 236 10.48 -0.61 5.63
N HIS A 237 9.64 0.42 5.75
CA HIS A 237 9.28 1.05 7.02
C HIS A 237 8.78 0.02 8.05
N TYR A 238 7.85 -0.86 7.66
CA TYR A 238 7.29 -1.83 8.58
C TYR A 238 8.24 -3.02 8.83
N ALA A 239 9.11 -3.37 7.88
CA ALA A 239 10.21 -4.32 8.15
C ALA A 239 11.14 -3.78 9.25
N ASN A 240 11.50 -2.50 9.17
CA ASN A 240 12.25 -1.81 10.22
C ASN A 240 11.47 -1.75 11.55
N ALA A 241 10.15 -1.51 11.51
CA ALA A 241 9.33 -1.52 12.72
C ALA A 241 9.31 -2.89 13.41
N VAL A 242 9.15 -3.97 12.65
CA VAL A 242 9.20 -5.34 13.17
C VAL A 242 10.58 -5.65 13.77
N LEU A 243 11.68 -5.26 13.10
CA LEU A 243 13.04 -5.43 13.65
C LEU A 243 13.23 -4.68 14.98
N ARG A 244 12.64 -3.49 15.13
CA ARG A 244 12.65 -2.75 16.41
C ARG A 244 11.85 -3.46 17.49
N ASP A 245 10.65 -3.96 17.17
CA ASP A 245 9.84 -4.73 18.13
C ASP A 245 10.57 -6.00 18.61
N MET A 246 11.21 -6.71 17.67
CA MET A 246 12.03 -7.88 17.97
C MET A 246 13.26 -7.53 18.83
N SER A 247 13.77 -6.30 18.74
CA SER A 247 14.92 -5.85 19.54
C SER A 247 14.55 -5.60 21.01
N ALA A 248 13.25 -5.51 21.30
CA ALA A 248 12.74 -5.45 22.67
C ALA A 248 12.53 -6.84 23.32
N PHE A 249 12.74 -7.94 22.60
CA PHE A 249 12.57 -9.29 23.15
C PHE A 249 13.37 -9.52 24.43
N GLY A 250 12.73 -10.12 25.43
CA GLY A 250 13.34 -10.35 26.75
C GLY A 250 13.49 -9.09 27.62
N THR A 251 13.01 -7.93 27.16
CA THR A 251 13.00 -6.67 27.91
C THR A 251 11.57 -6.31 28.36
N PRO A 252 11.41 -5.47 29.40
CA PRO A 252 10.10 -4.92 29.77
C PRO A 252 9.45 -4.02 28.70
N GLY A 253 10.20 -3.64 27.66
CA GLY A 253 9.72 -2.77 26.59
C GLY A 253 9.04 -3.50 25.43
N TYR A 254 8.99 -4.85 25.45
CA TYR A 254 8.30 -5.59 24.39
C TYR A 254 6.79 -5.41 24.46
N ASP A 255 6.20 -4.96 23.36
CA ASP A 255 4.75 -4.84 23.19
C ASP A 255 4.27 -5.81 22.10
N PHE A 256 3.56 -6.86 22.52
CA PHE A 256 2.98 -7.86 21.62
C PHE A 256 1.98 -7.26 20.64
N LEU A 257 1.15 -6.31 21.06
CA LEU A 257 0.14 -5.71 20.19
C LEU A 257 0.78 -4.80 19.15
N ALA A 258 1.85 -4.07 19.51
CA ALA A 258 2.63 -3.29 18.56
C ALA A 258 3.31 -4.20 17.53
N HIS A 259 3.95 -5.28 17.98
CA HIS A 259 4.60 -6.25 17.09
C HIS A 259 3.60 -6.89 16.12
N ALA A 260 2.45 -7.34 16.63
CA ALA A 260 1.40 -7.92 15.79
C ALA A 260 0.86 -6.93 14.75
N LYS A 261 0.69 -5.67 15.16
CA LYS A 261 0.24 -4.60 14.28
C LYS A 261 1.26 -4.33 13.16
N HIS A 262 2.53 -4.10 13.51
CA HIS A 262 3.57 -3.77 12.53
C HIS A 262 3.82 -4.91 11.54
N TRP A 263 3.84 -6.16 12.00
CA TRP A 263 3.94 -7.31 11.11
C TRP A 263 2.75 -7.41 10.15
N SER A 264 1.55 -7.14 10.63
CA SER A 264 0.34 -7.19 9.80
C SER A 264 0.29 -6.08 8.76
N GLU A 265 0.75 -4.89 9.13
CA GLU A 265 0.93 -3.79 8.17
C GLU A 265 1.99 -4.15 7.12
N LEU A 266 3.15 -4.69 7.53
CA LEU A 266 4.19 -5.21 6.64
C LEU A 266 3.62 -6.21 5.62
N LYS A 267 2.96 -7.27 6.11
CA LYS A 267 2.41 -8.34 5.26
C LYS A 267 1.36 -7.81 4.29
N GLY A 268 0.46 -6.94 4.74
CA GLY A 268 -0.58 -6.38 3.88
C GLY A 268 -0.04 -5.52 2.74
N PHE A 269 1.03 -4.73 2.99
CA PHE A 269 1.67 -3.95 1.92
C PHE A 269 2.50 -4.81 0.96
N ILE A 270 3.17 -5.87 1.44
CA ILE A 270 3.85 -6.82 0.55
C ILE A 270 2.86 -7.47 -0.41
N LEU A 271 1.72 -7.93 0.11
CA LEU A 271 0.67 -8.52 -0.72
C LEU A 271 0.09 -7.51 -1.72
N SER A 272 0.22 -6.21 -1.48
CA SER A 272 -0.29 -5.18 -2.40
C SER A 272 0.53 -5.08 -3.68
N LEU A 273 1.83 -5.41 -3.64
CA LEU A 273 2.75 -5.23 -4.77
C LEU A 273 2.40 -6.11 -5.97
N GLN A 274 1.74 -7.25 -5.75
CA GLN A 274 1.35 -8.16 -6.84
C GLN A 274 0.21 -7.59 -7.71
N PHE A 275 -0.55 -6.59 -7.24
CA PHE A 275 -1.72 -6.07 -7.96
C PHE A 275 -1.36 -5.00 -9.01
N SER A 276 -0.15 -5.04 -9.55
CA SER A 276 0.34 -4.12 -10.57
C SER A 276 1.24 -4.86 -11.56
N ARG A 277 0.82 -4.92 -12.83
CA ARG A 277 1.68 -5.38 -13.93
C ARG A 277 2.92 -4.51 -14.16
N PHE A 278 2.96 -3.32 -13.57
CA PHE A 278 4.12 -2.43 -13.62
C PHE A 278 5.06 -2.68 -12.45
N SER A 279 4.84 -3.76 -11.69
CA SER A 279 5.70 -4.04 -10.55
C SER A 279 7.14 -4.23 -10.95
N LYS A 280 8.03 -3.69 -10.12
CA LYS A 280 9.47 -3.87 -10.28
C LYS A 280 9.97 -5.22 -9.75
N LEU A 281 9.10 -5.96 -9.06
CA LEU A 281 9.36 -7.32 -8.64
C LEU A 281 8.73 -8.29 -9.63
N ASP A 282 9.48 -9.30 -10.05
CA ASP A 282 8.88 -10.45 -10.73
C ASP A 282 8.18 -11.39 -9.73
N ASP A 283 7.39 -12.35 -10.23
CA ASP A 283 6.64 -13.30 -9.41
C ASP A 283 7.54 -14.08 -8.44
N SER A 284 8.74 -14.45 -8.88
CA SER A 284 9.68 -15.18 -8.02
C SER A 284 10.15 -14.30 -6.87
N GLN A 285 10.38 -13.01 -7.10
CA GLN A 285 10.73 -12.05 -6.06
C GLN A 285 9.55 -11.76 -5.15
N LEU A 286 8.32 -11.66 -5.70
CA LEU A 286 7.08 -11.50 -4.92
C LEU A 286 6.84 -12.69 -3.98
N GLU A 287 7.00 -13.92 -4.46
CA GLU A 287 6.96 -15.12 -3.62
C GLU A 287 8.06 -15.07 -2.56
N GLN A 288 9.30 -14.75 -2.96
CA GLN A 288 10.43 -14.72 -2.04
C GLN A 288 10.23 -13.71 -0.90
N VAL A 289 9.81 -12.48 -1.17
CA VAL A 289 9.58 -11.49 -0.10
C VAL A 289 8.43 -11.90 0.81
N ASN A 290 7.41 -12.57 0.28
CA ASN A 290 6.31 -13.11 1.09
C ASN A 290 6.78 -14.24 2.00
N ASP A 291 7.62 -15.15 1.50
CA ASP A 291 8.17 -16.28 2.25
C ASP A 291 9.12 -15.81 3.37
N LEU A 292 9.92 -14.78 3.11
CA LEU A 292 10.83 -14.20 4.12
C LEU A 292 10.06 -13.60 5.31
N VAL A 293 8.85 -13.08 5.09
CA VAL A 293 7.96 -12.55 6.16
C VAL A 293 7.06 -13.63 6.76
N GLY A 294 6.79 -14.70 6.01
CA GLY A 294 5.98 -15.82 6.44
C GLY A 294 4.50 -15.48 6.62
N ALA A 295 3.79 -16.39 7.29
CA ALA A 295 2.36 -16.30 7.57
C ALA A 295 2.03 -15.73 8.96
N GLY A 296 3.04 -15.45 9.78
CA GLY A 296 2.93 -14.82 11.10
C GLY A 296 4.30 -14.34 11.58
N PRO A 297 4.39 -13.37 12.51
CA PRO A 297 5.67 -12.93 13.03
C PRO A 297 6.35 -14.01 13.87
N VAL A 298 7.68 -13.99 13.94
CA VAL A 298 8.41 -14.73 14.97
C VAL A 298 8.23 -14.03 16.31
N LEU A 299 7.75 -14.76 17.32
CA LEU A 299 7.46 -14.24 18.66
C LEU A 299 8.61 -14.51 19.66
N PRO A 300 8.66 -13.81 20.81
CA PRO A 300 9.79 -13.92 21.76
C PRO A 300 9.94 -15.30 22.43
N ASN A 301 8.95 -16.19 22.32
CA ASN A 301 9.01 -17.56 22.81
C ASN A 301 9.58 -18.55 21.78
N ALA A 302 9.90 -18.10 20.56
CA ALA A 302 10.60 -18.91 19.57
C ALA A 302 12.05 -19.18 20.00
N ASP A 303 12.68 -20.20 19.41
CA ASP A 303 14.08 -20.46 19.66
C ASP A 303 14.98 -19.37 19.04
N VAL A 304 16.20 -19.25 19.58
CA VAL A 304 17.16 -18.22 19.17
C VAL A 304 17.52 -18.33 17.69
N ALA A 305 17.58 -19.54 17.14
CA ALA A 305 17.94 -19.73 15.72
C ALA A 305 16.84 -19.21 14.80
N ALA A 306 15.57 -19.47 15.12
CA ALA A 306 14.40 -18.95 14.40
C ALA A 306 14.34 -17.41 14.46
N ILE A 307 14.61 -16.83 15.63
CA ILE A 307 14.67 -15.36 15.78
C ILE A 307 15.75 -14.75 14.89
N GLN A 308 16.95 -15.34 14.86
CA GLN A 308 18.04 -14.83 14.02
C GLN A 308 17.76 -15.04 12.53
N ALA A 309 17.24 -16.21 12.14
CA ALA A 309 16.87 -16.49 10.76
C ALA A 309 15.82 -15.50 10.25
N TYR A 310 14.82 -15.17 11.06
CA TYR A 310 13.77 -14.23 10.69
C TYR A 310 14.30 -12.79 10.54
N ARG A 311 15.21 -12.35 11.43
CA ARG A 311 15.90 -11.06 11.28
C ARG A 311 16.67 -10.97 9.96
N SER A 312 17.49 -11.99 9.67
CA SER A 312 18.20 -12.05 8.38
C SER A 312 17.26 -12.12 7.18
N GLY A 313 16.09 -12.73 7.34
CA GLY A 313 15.05 -12.76 6.33
C GLY A 313 14.47 -11.37 6.03
N LEU A 314 14.18 -10.58 7.07
CA LEU A 314 13.73 -9.20 6.91
C LEU A 314 14.81 -8.30 6.28
N ASP A 315 16.08 -8.50 6.62
CA ASP A 315 17.18 -7.80 5.94
C ASP A 315 17.28 -8.18 4.46
N SER A 316 17.13 -9.48 4.13
CA SER A 316 17.12 -9.94 2.73
C SER A 316 15.94 -9.37 1.94
N LEU A 317 14.76 -9.24 2.58
CA LEU A 317 13.60 -8.57 1.98
C LEU A 317 13.92 -7.11 1.66
N LYS A 318 14.56 -6.39 2.59
CA LYS A 318 14.98 -5.00 2.35
C LYS A 318 15.95 -4.91 1.19
N ASP A 319 16.93 -5.81 1.09
CA ASP A 319 17.91 -5.84 -0.01
C ASP A 319 17.26 -6.07 -1.39
N ILE A 320 16.26 -6.95 -1.46
CA ILE A 320 15.48 -7.19 -2.68
C ILE A 320 14.75 -5.90 -3.12
N LEU A 321 14.04 -5.26 -2.20
CA LEU A 321 13.33 -4.01 -2.48
C LEU A 321 14.29 -2.88 -2.83
N GLN A 322 15.40 -2.77 -2.11
CA GLN A 322 16.41 -1.76 -2.42
C GLN A 322 16.91 -1.89 -3.86
N THR A 323 17.23 -3.12 -4.27
CA THR A 323 17.74 -3.41 -5.60
C THR A 323 16.70 -3.14 -6.68
N ALA A 324 15.47 -3.63 -6.49
CA ALA A 324 14.40 -3.50 -7.47
C ALA A 324 13.95 -2.04 -7.68
N TYR A 325 13.81 -1.29 -6.58
CA TYR A 325 13.31 0.08 -6.63
C TYR A 325 14.42 1.15 -6.71
N GLY A 326 15.68 0.76 -6.52
CA GLY A 326 16.82 1.68 -6.55
C GLY A 326 16.85 2.63 -5.34
N PHE A 327 16.36 2.18 -4.19
CA PHE A 327 16.33 3.00 -2.98
C PHE A 327 17.72 3.27 -2.44
N ASP A 328 17.91 4.47 -1.89
CA ASP A 328 19.16 4.83 -1.23
C ASP A 328 19.37 3.98 0.02
N ALA A 329 20.60 3.51 0.22
CA ALA A 329 20.96 2.65 1.36
C ALA A 329 20.65 3.29 2.71
N ALA A 330 20.75 4.62 2.82
CA ALA A 330 20.43 5.33 4.05
C ALA A 330 18.93 5.29 4.40
N ASN A 331 18.05 5.06 3.42
CA ASN A 331 16.61 4.92 3.68
C ASN A 331 16.24 3.52 4.17
N MET A 332 17.11 2.52 3.98
CA MET A 332 16.79 1.12 4.28
C MET A 332 16.82 0.80 5.78
N GLY A 333 17.56 1.57 6.57
CA GLY A 333 17.75 1.33 7.99
C GLY A 333 18.68 0.15 8.29
N ASN A 334 19.22 0.12 9.51
CA ASN A 334 20.19 -0.89 9.95
C ASN A 334 19.52 -2.23 10.36
N GLU A 335 20.33 -3.20 10.79
CA GLU A 335 19.89 -4.54 11.24
C GLU A 335 18.98 -4.52 12.50
N GLN A 336 18.94 -3.40 13.24
CA GLN A 336 17.97 -3.18 14.32
C GLN A 336 16.70 -2.46 13.87
N GLY A 337 16.59 -2.12 12.58
CA GLY A 337 15.48 -1.33 12.02
C GLY A 337 15.51 0.14 12.44
N ALA A 338 16.68 0.69 12.78
CA ALA A 338 16.84 2.11 13.08
C ALA A 338 17.50 2.86 11.89
N GLU A 339 17.56 4.19 11.96
CA GLU A 339 18.34 5.03 11.02
C GLU A 339 17.90 4.94 9.55
N GLY A 340 16.63 4.60 9.30
CA GLY A 340 16.01 4.57 7.98
C GLY A 340 14.52 4.87 8.08
N TRP A 341 13.77 4.48 7.04
CA TRP A 341 12.31 4.63 7.00
C TRP A 341 11.59 4.02 8.19
#